data_AF-A0A7V4G1U1-F1
#
_entry.id   AF-A0A7V4G1U1-F1
#
_cell.length_a   1.000
_cell.length_b   1.000
_cell.length_c   1.000
_cell.angle_alpha   90.00
_cell.angle_beta   90.00
_cell.angle_gamma   90.00
#
_symmetry.space_group_name_H-M   'P 1'
#
loop_
_entity.id
_entity.type
_entity.pdbx_description
1 polymer ?
#
loop_
_entity_poly.entity_id
_entity_poly.type
_entity_poly.pdbx_seq_one_letter_code
_entity_poly.pdbx_strand_id
1 'polypeptide(L)'
;FSRKWIIKAKGEVWFTEKFLHVLTPITILALLTTLVLLFSFKGETILTKPLTIVWIAIPLFLQTMLIFWLGYWWARLLKLRYEDAAPAAMIGASNHFEVAIATATMLFGLSSGAALATVVGVLIEVPVMLWLVKICLRTQHWFAATRV
;
A
#
# COMPACT_ATOMS: atom_id res chain seq x y z
N PHE A 1 2.80 -24.81 2.10
CA PHE A 1 3.40 -26.08 1.64
C PHE A 1 4.55 -25.90 0.64
N SER A 2 4.47 -24.98 -0.33
CA SER A 2 5.54 -24.76 -1.35
C SER A 2 6.93 -24.45 -0.77
N ARG A 3 7.02 -23.58 0.26
CA ARG A 3 8.29 -23.21 0.92
C ARG A 3 9.07 -24.43 1.43
N LYS A 4 8.41 -25.34 2.15
CA LYS A 4 9.05 -26.54 2.72
C LYS A 4 9.54 -27.50 1.63
N TRP A 5 8.81 -27.60 0.52
CA TRP A 5 9.19 -28.45 -0.62
C TRP A 5 10.41 -27.89 -1.37
N ILE A 6 10.45 -26.59 -1.63
CA ILE A 6 11.55 -25.96 -2.37
C ILE A 6 12.85 -25.96 -1.55
N ILE A 7 12.77 -25.69 -0.24
CA ILE A 7 13.93 -25.75 0.66
C ILE A 7 14.48 -27.18 0.74
N LYS A 8 13.61 -28.19 0.79
CA LYS A 8 14.03 -29.60 0.83
C LYS A 8 14.68 -30.07 -0.49
N ALA A 9 14.27 -29.50 -1.63
CA ALA A 9 14.78 -29.89 -2.95
C ALA A 9 16.05 -29.16 -3.38
N LYS A 10 16.23 -27.87 -3.01
CA LYS A 10 17.32 -27.03 -3.50
C LYS A 10 18.14 -26.33 -2.40
N GLY A 11 17.79 -26.53 -1.13
CA GLY A 11 18.47 -25.92 0.01
C GLY A 11 17.97 -24.51 0.32
N GLU A 12 18.17 -24.09 1.56
CA GLU A 12 17.69 -22.81 2.10
C GLU A 12 18.43 -21.60 1.50
N VAL A 13 19.72 -21.78 1.17
CA VAL A 13 20.57 -20.77 0.54
C VAL A 13 20.09 -20.45 -0.89
N TRP A 14 19.77 -21.48 -1.70
CA TRP A 14 19.25 -21.28 -3.06
C TRP A 14 17.86 -20.62 -3.06
N PHE A 15 17.00 -20.97 -2.10
CA PHE A 15 15.69 -20.33 -1.95
C PHE A 15 15.82 -18.84 -1.63
N THR A 16 16.74 -18.50 -0.72
CA THR A 16 16.90 -17.12 -0.23
C THR A 16 17.63 -16.23 -1.24
N GLU A 17 18.71 -16.72 -1.85
CA GLU A 17 19.57 -15.89 -2.72
C GLU A 17 19.16 -15.87 -4.19
N LYS A 18 18.60 -16.96 -4.72
CA LYS A 18 18.23 -17.06 -6.15
C LYS A 18 16.74 -16.94 -6.37
N PHE A 19 15.93 -17.70 -5.64
CA PHE A 19 14.50 -17.78 -5.90
C PHE A 19 13.76 -16.49 -5.49
N LEU A 20 14.02 -15.95 -4.30
CA LEU A 20 13.42 -14.67 -3.88
C LEU A 20 13.86 -13.51 -4.78
N HIS A 21 15.12 -13.47 -5.19
CA HIS A 21 15.66 -12.40 -6.03
C HIS A 21 15.04 -12.39 -7.44
N VAL A 22 14.64 -13.55 -7.97
CA VAL A 22 13.91 -13.65 -9.25
C VAL A 22 12.44 -13.27 -9.10
N LEU A 23 11.82 -13.53 -7.95
CA LEU A 23 10.41 -13.18 -7.72
C LEU A 23 10.18 -11.68 -7.59
N THR A 24 11.10 -10.94 -6.95
CA THR A 24 10.97 -9.48 -6.76
C THR A 24 10.66 -8.72 -8.06
N PRO A 25 11.44 -8.83 -9.15
CA PRO A 25 11.15 -8.12 -10.40
C PRO A 25 9.86 -8.61 -11.08
N ILE A 26 9.52 -9.91 -10.96
CA ILE A 26 8.29 -10.46 -11.53
C ILE A 26 7.05 -9.86 -10.83
N THR A 27 7.08 -9.76 -9.50
CA THR A 27 5.98 -9.17 -8.74
C THR A 27 5.81 -7.69 -9.06
N ILE A 28 6.90 -6.93 -9.16
CA ILE A 28 6.84 -5.51 -9.55
C ILE A 28 6.28 -5.36 -10.97
N LEU A 29 6.72 -6.19 -11.91
CA LEU A 29 6.22 -6.17 -13.29
C LEU A 29 4.72 -6.50 -13.36
N ALA A 30 4.28 -7.53 -12.63
CA ALA A 30 2.87 -7.91 -12.56
C ALA A 30 2.01 -6.79 -11.96
N LEU A 31 2.44 -6.21 -10.83
CA LEU A 31 1.79 -5.07 -10.17
C LEU A 31 1.64 -3.88 -11.12
N LEU A 32 2.75 -3.47 -11.76
CA LEU A 32 2.76 -2.33 -12.68
C LEU A 32 1.91 -2.61 -13.92
N THR A 33 1.95 -3.82 -14.45
CA THR A 33 1.12 -4.22 -15.61
C THR A 33 -0.36 -4.13 -15.26
N THR A 34 -0.77 -4.68 -14.12
CA THR A 34 -2.15 -4.59 -13.61
C THR A 34 -2.57 -3.13 -13.44
N LEU A 35 -1.69 -2.30 -12.86
CA LEU A 35 -1.93 -0.87 -12.68
C LEU A 35 -2.18 -0.16 -14.02
N VAL A 36 -1.31 -0.38 -15.01
CA VAL A 36 -1.43 0.20 -16.36
C VAL A 36 -2.73 -0.24 -17.04
N LEU A 37 -3.07 -1.53 -16.98
CA LEU A 37 -4.30 -2.07 -17.56
C LEU A 37 -5.55 -1.44 -16.91
N LEU A 38 -5.56 -1.31 -15.59
CA LEU A 38 -6.66 -0.70 -14.86
C LEU A 38 -6.87 0.76 -15.24
N PHE A 39 -5.79 1.55 -15.33
CA PHE A 39 -5.89 2.94 -15.78
C PHE A 39 -6.30 3.05 -17.24
N SER A 40 -5.83 2.15 -18.11
CA SER A 40 -6.25 2.11 -19.50
C SER A 40 -7.75 1.85 -19.64
N PHE A 41 -8.29 0.87 -18.90
CA PHE A 41 -9.72 0.54 -18.93
C PHE A 41 -10.63 1.52 -18.19
N LYS A 42 -10.09 2.36 -17.30
CA LYS A 42 -10.86 3.34 -16.51
C LYS A 42 -10.58 4.80 -16.85
N GLY A 43 -9.64 5.07 -17.75
CA GLY A 43 -9.20 6.43 -18.11
C GLY A 43 -10.33 7.34 -18.59
N GLU A 44 -11.22 6.85 -19.44
CA GLU A 44 -12.35 7.67 -19.93
C GLU A 44 -13.36 8.00 -18.82
N THR A 45 -13.70 7.05 -17.94
CA THR A 45 -14.59 7.31 -16.79
C THR A 45 -13.95 8.28 -15.79
N ILE A 46 -12.63 8.19 -15.62
CA ILE A 46 -11.86 9.10 -14.76
C ILE A 46 -11.93 10.54 -15.31
N LEU A 47 -11.76 10.72 -16.62
CA LEU A 47 -11.76 12.04 -17.25
C LEU A 47 -13.15 12.67 -17.35
N THR A 48 -14.21 11.86 -17.48
CA THR A 48 -15.58 12.35 -17.68
C THR A 48 -16.29 12.77 -16.39
N LYS A 49 -15.84 12.29 -15.21
CA LYS A 49 -16.49 12.58 -13.91
C LYS A 49 -15.48 12.98 -12.82
N PRO A 50 -14.78 14.12 -12.97
CA PRO A 50 -13.74 14.55 -12.03
C PRO A 50 -14.28 14.81 -10.62
N LEU A 51 -15.52 15.31 -10.50
CA LEU A 51 -16.16 15.53 -9.20
C LEU A 51 -16.28 14.24 -8.40
N THR A 52 -16.72 13.14 -9.02
CA THR A 52 -16.87 11.84 -8.34
C THR A 52 -15.54 11.32 -7.79
N ILE A 53 -14.43 11.56 -8.50
CA ILE A 53 -13.09 11.22 -8.03
C ILE A 53 -12.77 11.99 -6.77
N VAL A 54 -13.02 13.30 -6.74
CA VAL A 54 -12.78 14.13 -5.54
C VAL A 54 -13.61 13.64 -4.35
N TRP A 55 -14.88 13.29 -4.58
CA TRP A 55 -15.75 12.73 -3.54
C TRP A 55 -15.24 11.39 -2.98
N ILE A 56 -14.57 10.57 -3.78
CA ILE A 56 -13.93 9.33 -3.32
C ILE A 56 -12.57 9.62 -2.65
N ALA A 57 -11.86 10.60 -3.17
CA ALA A 57 -10.52 10.96 -2.75
C ALA A 57 -10.47 11.50 -1.33
N ILE A 58 -11.41 12.37 -0.98
CA ILE A 58 -11.45 13.03 0.33
C ILE A 58 -11.61 12.00 1.46
N PRO A 59 -12.59 11.07 1.43
CA PRO A 59 -12.71 10.02 2.44
C PRO A 59 -11.46 9.15 2.56
N LEU A 60 -10.88 8.71 1.44
CA LEU A 60 -9.70 7.85 1.45
C LEU A 60 -8.49 8.56 2.03
N PHE A 61 -8.26 9.81 1.63
CA PHE A 61 -7.19 10.62 2.18
C PHE A 61 -7.36 10.81 3.70
N LEU A 62 -8.57 11.17 4.12
CA LEU A 62 -8.88 11.37 5.53
C LEU A 62 -8.67 10.07 6.33
N GLN A 63 -9.12 8.94 5.80
CA GLN A 63 -8.93 7.62 6.41
C GLN A 63 -7.44 7.31 6.61
N THR A 64 -6.63 7.44 5.56
CA THR A 64 -5.19 7.19 5.64
C THR A 64 -4.52 8.12 6.65
N MET A 65 -4.87 9.41 6.66
CA MET A 65 -4.35 10.36 7.64
C MET A 65 -4.73 9.98 9.07
N LEU A 66 -6.00 9.65 9.31
CA LEU A 66 -6.49 9.31 10.64
C LEU A 66 -5.79 8.06 11.18
N ILE A 67 -5.73 6.99 10.39
CA ILE A 67 -5.09 5.74 10.82
C ILE A 67 -3.58 5.95 11.05
N PHE A 68 -2.92 6.69 10.17
CA PHE A 68 -1.50 7.02 10.31
C PHE A 68 -1.23 7.80 11.60
N TRP A 69 -1.95 8.91 11.82
CA TRP A 69 -1.72 9.77 12.99
C TRP A 69 -2.08 9.07 14.29
N LEU A 70 -3.18 8.29 14.30
CA LEU A 70 -3.54 7.46 15.46
C LEU A 70 -2.45 6.45 15.77
N GLY A 71 -1.99 5.69 14.77
CA GLY A 71 -0.93 4.69 14.94
C GLY A 71 0.40 5.29 15.36
N TYR A 72 0.80 6.40 14.74
CA TYR A 72 2.06 7.09 15.03
C TYR A 72 2.05 7.72 16.42
N TRP A 73 0.91 8.29 16.83
CA TRP A 73 0.75 8.87 18.16
C TRP A 73 0.69 7.79 19.25
N TRP A 74 -0.03 6.68 19.01
CA TRP A 74 -0.01 5.53 19.92
C TRP A 74 1.38 4.93 20.07
N ALA A 75 2.12 4.76 18.97
CA ALA A 75 3.49 4.27 19.00
C ALA A 75 4.40 5.17 19.85
N ARG A 76 4.18 6.49 19.81
CA ARG A 76 4.86 7.45 20.68
C ARG A 76 4.46 7.29 22.15
N LEU A 77 3.17 7.14 22.45
CA LEU A 77 2.67 6.91 23.82
C LEU A 77 3.23 5.61 24.42
N LEU A 78 3.36 4.57 23.60
CA LEU A 78 3.95 3.28 23.97
C LEU A 78 5.49 3.31 24.03
N LYS A 79 6.12 4.47 23.77
CA LYS A 79 7.58 4.64 23.77
C LYS A 79 8.28 3.64 22.84
N LEU A 80 7.74 3.42 21.65
CA LEU A 80 8.44 2.65 20.61
C LEU A 80 9.59 3.47 20.03
N ARG A 81 10.62 2.78 19.51
CA ARG A 81 11.68 3.42 18.74
C ARG A 81 11.12 3.91 17.41
N TYR A 82 11.69 4.97 16.84
CA TYR A 82 11.30 5.47 15.51
C TYR A 82 11.34 4.38 14.44
N GLU A 83 12.34 3.50 14.53
CA GLU A 83 12.59 2.36 13.64
C GLU A 83 11.40 1.39 13.57
N ASP A 84 10.62 1.28 14.64
CA ASP A 84 9.42 0.44 14.70
C ASP A 84 8.15 1.26 14.50
N ALA A 85 8.09 2.45 15.12
CA ALA A 85 6.92 3.32 15.13
C ALA A 85 6.52 3.82 13.74
N ALA A 86 7.49 4.29 12.93
CA ALA A 86 7.20 4.83 11.62
C ALA A 86 6.74 3.74 10.63
N PRO A 87 7.42 2.57 10.50
CA PRO A 87 6.92 1.49 9.66
C PRO A 87 5.59 0.92 10.15
N ALA A 88 5.38 0.77 11.46
CA ALA A 88 4.11 0.26 12.00
C ALA A 88 2.93 1.17 11.65
N ALA A 89 3.07 2.49 11.82
CA ALA A 89 2.03 3.45 11.44
C ALA A 89 1.75 3.45 9.94
N MET A 90 2.79 3.28 9.12
CA MET A 90 2.66 3.16 7.66
C MET A 90 1.91 1.90 7.24
N ILE A 91 2.26 0.75 7.83
CA ILE A 91 1.58 -0.51 7.55
C ILE A 91 0.10 -0.43 7.93
N GLY A 92 -0.22 0.20 9.06
CA GLY A 92 -1.60 0.39 9.49
C GLY A 92 -2.42 1.28 8.55
N ALA A 93 -1.80 2.32 7.99
CA ALA A 93 -2.49 3.28 7.10
C ALA A 93 -2.62 2.82 5.64
N SER A 94 -1.82 1.83 5.23
CA SER A 94 -1.74 1.31 3.86
C SER A 94 -2.86 0.32 3.53
N ASN A 95 -3.36 0.35 2.30
CA ASN A 95 -4.39 -0.58 1.82
C ASN A 95 -3.85 -1.49 0.70
N HIS A 96 -4.29 -2.74 0.70
CA HIS A 96 -3.93 -3.69 -0.35
C HIS A 96 -4.89 -3.57 -1.55
N PHE A 97 -4.64 -2.60 -2.42
CA PHE A 97 -5.54 -2.32 -3.54
C PHE A 97 -5.66 -3.43 -4.55
N GLU A 98 -4.60 -4.20 -4.79
CA GLU A 98 -4.60 -5.23 -5.84
C GLU A 98 -5.70 -6.28 -5.58
N VAL A 99 -5.78 -6.75 -4.34
CA VAL A 99 -6.85 -7.62 -3.84
C VAL A 99 -8.21 -6.88 -3.84
N ALA A 100 -8.25 -5.61 -3.41
CA ALA A 100 -9.50 -4.85 -3.38
C ALA A 100 -10.12 -4.67 -4.78
N ILE A 101 -9.30 -4.39 -5.79
CA ILE A 101 -9.72 -4.26 -7.19
C ILE A 101 -10.21 -5.60 -7.74
N ALA A 102 -9.49 -6.69 -7.45
CA ALA A 102 -9.90 -8.04 -7.85
C ALA A 102 -11.28 -8.39 -7.27
N THR A 103 -11.48 -8.17 -5.97
CA THR A 103 -12.76 -8.44 -5.30
C THR A 103 -13.87 -7.53 -5.79
N ALA A 104 -13.63 -6.23 -5.94
CA ALA A 104 -14.64 -5.28 -6.42
C ALA A 104 -15.08 -5.59 -7.85
N THR A 105 -14.12 -5.95 -8.71
CA THR A 105 -14.39 -6.36 -10.09
C THR A 105 -15.17 -7.67 -10.16
N MET A 106 -14.83 -8.64 -9.31
CA MET A 106 -15.49 -9.94 -9.28
C MET A 106 -16.93 -9.86 -8.77
N LEU A 107 -17.20 -9.04 -7.74
CA LEU A 107 -18.53 -8.95 -7.12
C LEU A 107 -19.45 -7.94 -7.80
N PHE A 108 -18.92 -6.79 -8.23
CA PHE A 108 -19.72 -5.68 -8.74
C PHE A 108 -19.52 -5.43 -10.24
N GLY A 109 -18.60 -6.15 -10.87
CA GLY A 109 -18.22 -5.95 -12.27
C GLY A 109 -17.28 -4.78 -12.48
N LEU A 110 -16.56 -4.81 -13.61
CA LEU A 110 -15.59 -3.78 -13.99
C LEU A 110 -16.23 -2.39 -14.03
N SER A 111 -17.44 -2.25 -14.59
CA SER A 111 -18.09 -0.94 -14.83
C SER A 111 -18.71 -0.28 -13.59
N SER A 112 -18.62 -0.92 -12.42
CA SER A 112 -19.21 -0.39 -11.20
C SER A 112 -18.43 0.79 -10.61
N GLY A 113 -19.13 1.62 -9.84
CA GLY A 113 -18.51 2.68 -9.03
C GLY A 113 -17.56 2.12 -7.95
N ALA A 114 -17.81 0.90 -7.46
CA ALA A 114 -16.94 0.21 -6.51
C ALA A 114 -15.57 -0.10 -7.12
N ALA A 115 -15.53 -0.65 -8.35
CA ALA A 115 -14.29 -0.89 -9.07
C ALA A 115 -13.56 0.42 -9.45
N LEU A 116 -14.30 1.49 -9.75
CA LEU A 116 -13.69 2.81 -9.97
C LEU A 116 -13.03 3.35 -8.69
N ALA A 117 -13.69 3.20 -7.54
CA ALA A 117 -13.17 3.71 -6.27
C ALA A 117 -11.86 3.05 -5.84
N THR A 118 -11.68 1.76 -6.11
CA THR A 118 -10.44 1.04 -5.77
C THR A 118 -9.27 1.46 -6.65
N VAL A 119 -9.49 1.73 -7.94
CA VAL A 119 -8.46 2.26 -8.86
C VAL A 119 -8.07 3.69 -8.50
N VAL A 120 -9.07 4.54 -8.23
CA VAL A 120 -8.85 5.92 -7.75
C VAL A 120 -8.10 5.93 -6.43
N GLY A 121 -8.38 5.00 -5.53
CA GLY A 121 -7.68 4.88 -4.26
C GLY A 121 -6.17 4.70 -4.43
N VAL A 122 -5.72 3.86 -5.37
CA VAL A 122 -4.29 3.66 -5.66
C VAL A 122 -3.61 4.97 -6.08
N LEU A 123 -4.27 5.76 -6.94
CA LEU A 123 -3.71 7.04 -7.43
C LEU A 123 -3.43 8.01 -6.29
N ILE A 124 -4.25 7.97 -5.26
CA ILE A 124 -4.20 8.91 -4.15
C ILE A 124 -3.28 8.38 -3.06
N GLU A 125 -3.35 7.09 -2.76
CA GLU A 125 -2.61 6.52 -1.64
C GLU A 125 -1.11 6.56 -1.89
N VAL A 126 -0.62 6.20 -3.08
CA VAL A 126 0.82 6.19 -3.37
C VAL A 126 1.49 7.56 -3.09
N PRO A 127 1.01 8.69 -3.64
CA PRO A 127 1.60 10.00 -3.33
C PRO A 127 1.42 10.41 -1.88
N VAL A 128 0.29 10.07 -1.26
CA VAL A 128 0.02 10.36 0.16
C VAL A 128 1.00 9.61 1.06
N MET A 129 1.28 8.35 0.78
CA MET A 129 2.23 7.53 1.52
C MET A 129 3.66 8.08 1.38
N LEU A 130 4.08 8.45 0.16
CA LEU A 130 5.38 9.12 -0.05
C LEU A 130 5.47 10.44 0.73
N TRP A 131 4.37 11.19 0.80
CA TRP A 131 4.29 12.42 1.57
C TRP A 131 4.37 12.16 3.09
N LEU A 132 3.67 11.14 3.59
CA LEU A 132 3.78 10.71 4.98
C LEU A 132 5.19 10.24 5.33
N VAL A 133 5.90 9.56 4.42
CA VAL A 133 7.29 9.13 4.65
C VAL A 133 8.17 10.34 4.87
N LYS A 134 7.98 11.40 4.09
CA LYS A 134 8.67 12.68 4.26
C LYS A 134 8.35 13.33 5.62
N ILE A 135 7.11 13.18 6.11
CA ILE A 135 6.73 13.63 7.46
C ILE A 135 7.48 12.82 8.52
N CYS A 136 7.46 11.48 8.45
CA CYS A 136 8.19 10.62 9.37
C CYS A 136 9.68 10.99 9.46
N LEU A 137 10.32 11.18 8.29
CA LEU A 137 11.74 11.57 8.23
C LEU A 137 12.01 12.92 8.92
N ARG A 138 11.07 13.88 8.84
CA ARG A 138 11.18 15.16 9.55
C ARG A 138 10.89 15.04 11.04
N THR A 139 10.00 14.13 11.45
CA THR A 139 9.57 13.95 12.85
C THR A 139 10.41 12.93 13.63
N GLN A 140 11.55 12.49 13.10
CA GLN A 140 12.50 11.60 13.81
C GLN A 140 12.87 12.11 15.21
N HIS A 141 13.04 13.42 15.35
CA HIS A 141 13.38 14.07 16.63
C HIS A 141 12.32 13.85 17.73
N TRP A 142 11.06 13.54 17.39
CA TRP A 142 10.00 13.26 18.37
C TRP A 142 10.20 11.96 19.15
N PHE A 143 11.06 11.08 18.63
CA PHE A 143 11.38 9.76 19.20
C PHE A 143 12.83 9.71 19.72
N ALA A 144 13.58 10.81 19.67
CA ALA A 144 14.98 10.88 20.08
C ALA A 144 15.21 10.67 21.60
N ALA A 145 14.16 10.84 22.42
CA ALA A 145 14.21 10.60 23.86
C ALA A 145 14.13 9.10 24.24
N THR A 146 13.87 8.21 23.28
CA THR A 146 13.61 6.79 23.53
C THR A 146 14.82 5.88 23.21
N ARG A 147 16.04 6.38 23.44
CA ARG A 147 17.25 5.55 23.44
C ARG A 147 17.29 4.74 24.74
N VAL A 148 16.63 3.58 24.75
CA VAL A 148 16.91 2.50 25.71
C VAL A 148 17.62 1.39 24.95
#